data_AF-A0A5A7YHN0-F1
#
_entry.id   AF-A0A5A7YHN0-F1
#
_cell.length_a   1.000
_cell.length_b   1.000
_cell.length_c   1.000
_cell.angle_alpha   90.00
_cell.angle_beta   90.00
_cell.angle_gamma   90.00
#
_symmetry.space_group_name_H-M   'P 1'
#
loop_
_entity.id
_entity.type
_entity.pdbx_description
1 polymer ?
#
loop_
_entity_poly.entity_id
_entity_poly.type
_entity_poly.pdbx_seq_one_letter_code
_entity_poly.pdbx_strand_id
1 'polypeptide(L)'
;MRERWRAEIARGDVIEATLTRWAIGALGVLAIAVAALLPWYSAEAVGGSADMAGWGAWSATGDVDAGLRPLPFALLVLPAAGSMIYGAVRSAFGLAVVGAAATFAVAVLPFLVMRAVDRHVPGSGSVAVEVAAAPLVLLAVGFVSTVVCWIGYARCVLRPAPRQDA
;
A
#
# COMPACT_ATOMS: atom_id res chain seq x y z
N MET A 1 19.15 38.31 19.36
CA MET A 1 19.45 37.67 18.06
C MET A 1 19.43 36.14 18.16
N ARG A 2 20.12 35.51 19.13
CA ARG A 2 20.11 34.05 19.35
C ARG A 2 18.72 33.43 19.61
N GLU A 3 17.83 34.09 20.34
CA GLU A 3 16.48 33.57 20.62
C GLU A 3 15.58 33.53 19.38
N ARG A 4 15.71 34.53 18.50
CA ARG A 4 14.96 34.61 17.24
C ARG A 4 15.34 33.46 16.30
N TRP A 5 16.64 33.16 16.23
CA TRP A 5 17.18 32.05 15.44
C TRP A 5 16.72 30.68 15.96
N ARG A 6 16.69 30.47 17.29
CA ARG A 6 16.15 29.23 17.89
C ARG A 6 14.65 29.04 17.59
N ALA A 7 13.87 30.12 17.63
CA ALA A 7 12.44 30.08 17.33
C ALA A 7 12.16 29.75 15.86
N GLU A 8 12.98 30.22 14.93
CA GLU A 8 12.88 29.89 13.50
C GLU A 8 13.20 28.42 13.22
N ILE A 9 14.26 27.87 13.83
CA ILE A 9 14.61 26.45 13.70
C ILE A 9 13.50 25.56 14.27
N ALA A 10 13.03 25.85 15.49
CA ALA A 10 11.95 25.09 16.11
C ALA A 10 10.66 25.12 15.29
N ARG A 11 10.35 26.25 14.64
CA ARG A 11 9.20 26.35 13.73
C ARG A 11 9.37 25.51 12.46
N GLY A 12 10.58 25.49 11.90
CA GLY A 12 10.92 24.67 10.73
C GLY A 12 10.72 23.17 10.98
N ASP A 13 11.24 22.67 12.11
CA ASP A 13 11.13 21.26 12.49
C ASP A 13 9.67 20.83 12.70
N VAL A 14 8.83 21.71 13.27
CA VAL A 14 7.39 21.44 13.47
C VAL A 14 6.64 21.35 12.14
N ILE A 15 6.95 22.22 11.18
CA ILE A 15 6.34 22.21 9.84
C ILE A 15 6.76 20.94 9.09
N GLU A 16 8.04 20.58 9.13
CA GLU A 16 8.57 19.37 8.48
C GLU A 16 7.91 18.10 9.04
N ALA A 17 7.82 17.97 10.37
CA ALA A 17 7.17 16.85 11.02
C ALA A 17 5.67 16.76 10.65
N THR A 18 4.99 17.90 10.56
CA THR A 18 3.57 17.97 10.19
C THR A 18 3.35 17.54 8.74
N LEU A 19 4.15 18.06 7.81
CA LEU A 19 4.08 17.68 6.40
C LEU A 19 4.37 16.19 6.20
N THR A 20 5.37 15.66 6.91
CA THR A 20 5.73 14.24 6.86
C THR A 20 4.57 13.35 7.29
N ARG A 21 3.85 13.72 8.37
CA ARG A 21 2.68 12.97 8.84
C ARG A 21 1.55 12.97 7.81
N TRP A 22 1.26 14.12 7.21
CA TRP A 22 0.22 14.22 6.17
C TRP A 22 0.59 13.43 4.92
N ALA A 23 1.86 13.47 4.49
CA ALA A 23 2.33 12.70 3.35
C ALA A 23 2.18 11.19 3.58
N ILE A 24 2.59 10.69 4.75
CA ILE A 24 2.44 9.27 5.11
C ILE A 24 0.95 8.87 5.19
N GLY A 25 0.13 9.71 5.83
CA GLY A 25 -1.31 9.47 5.93
C GLY A 25 -1.99 9.40 4.55
N ALA A 26 -1.65 10.33 3.65
CA ALA A 26 -2.17 10.35 2.28
C ALA A 26 -1.76 9.09 1.49
N LEU A 27 -0.52 8.63 1.63
CA LEU A 27 -0.06 7.38 1.00
C LEU A 27 -0.80 6.15 1.53
N GLY A 28 -1.17 6.14 2.81
CA GLY A 28 -1.97 5.06 3.39
C GLY A 28 -3.41 5.04 2.90
N VAL A 29 -4.04 6.21 2.82
CA VAL A 29 -5.38 6.34 2.24
C VAL A 29 -5.36 5.92 0.76
N LEU A 30 -4.34 6.32 0.01
CA LEU A 30 -4.15 5.91 -1.38
C LEU A 30 -4.02 4.38 -1.50
N ALA A 31 -3.23 3.73 -0.64
CA ALA A 31 -3.11 2.27 -0.64
C ALA A 31 -4.46 1.57 -0.41
N ILE A 32 -5.27 2.07 0.53
CA ILE A 32 -6.63 1.54 0.77
C ILE A 32 -7.52 1.74 -0.45
N ALA A 33 -7.49 2.94 -1.06
CA ALA A 33 -8.28 3.24 -2.25
C ALA A 33 -7.90 2.32 -3.42
N VAL A 34 -6.61 2.12 -3.67
CA VAL A 34 -6.11 1.22 -4.72
C VAL A 34 -6.57 -0.21 -4.45
N ALA A 35 -6.41 -0.70 -3.21
CA ALA A 35 -6.83 -2.06 -2.84
C ALA A 35 -8.34 -2.30 -3.01
N ALA A 36 -9.16 -1.28 -2.74
CA ALA A 36 -10.61 -1.37 -2.79
C ALA A 36 -11.19 -1.20 -4.20
N LEU A 37 -10.58 -0.35 -5.03
CA LEU A 37 -11.18 0.14 -6.28
C LEU A 37 -10.59 -0.50 -7.54
N LEU A 38 -9.31 -0.89 -7.53
CA LEU A 38 -8.65 -1.43 -8.72
C LEU A 38 -8.76 -2.95 -8.78
N PRO A 39 -8.76 -3.53 -9.99
CA PRO A 39 -8.78 -4.98 -10.18
C PRO A 39 -7.45 -5.59 -9.72
N TRP A 40 -7.54 -6.75 -9.06
CA TRP A 40 -6.40 -7.50 -8.55
C TRP A 40 -5.94 -8.59 -9.51
N TYR A 41 -6.88 -9.22 -10.20
CA TYR A 41 -6.62 -10.19 -11.25
C TYR A 41 -7.54 -9.90 -12.44
N SER A 42 -7.03 -10.19 -13.63
CA SER A 42 -7.79 -10.18 -14.88
C SER A 42 -7.70 -11.56 -15.51
N ALA A 43 -8.77 -11.96 -16.18
CA ALA A 43 -8.91 -13.23 -16.87
C ALA A 43 -9.39 -12.95 -18.30
N GLU A 44 -8.66 -13.48 -19.30
CA GLU A 44 -9.01 -13.31 -20.72
C GLU A 44 -9.31 -14.65 -21.38
N ALA A 45 -10.39 -14.68 -22.18
CA ALA A 45 -10.80 -15.81 -22.99
C ALA A 45 -11.27 -15.35 -24.38
N VAL A 46 -11.37 -16.29 -25.33
CA VAL A 46 -11.75 -15.99 -26.73
C VAL A 46 -13.13 -15.32 -26.83
N GLY A 47 -14.02 -15.54 -25.87
CA GLY A 47 -15.39 -15.00 -25.84
C GLY A 47 -15.65 -13.90 -24.82
N GLY A 48 -14.63 -13.39 -24.12
CA GLY A 48 -14.83 -12.34 -23.12
C GLY A 48 -13.68 -12.17 -22.13
N SER A 49 -13.90 -11.32 -21.13
CA SER A 49 -12.95 -11.03 -20.05
C SER A 49 -13.65 -10.96 -18.71
N ALA A 50 -12.92 -11.21 -17.63
CA ALA A 50 -13.41 -11.03 -16.28
C ALA A 50 -12.33 -10.39 -15.39
N ASP A 51 -12.76 -9.51 -14.49
CA ASP A 51 -11.89 -8.84 -13.53
C ASP A 51 -12.29 -9.19 -12.10
N MET A 52 -11.30 -9.39 -11.23
CA MET A 52 -11.51 -9.66 -9.81
C MET A 52 -11.24 -8.42 -8.97
N ALA A 53 -12.22 -8.01 -8.19
CA ALA A 53 -12.04 -7.02 -7.14
C ALA A 53 -11.16 -7.57 -6.01
N GLY A 54 -10.56 -6.68 -5.21
CA GLY A 54 -9.67 -7.06 -4.11
C GLY A 54 -10.30 -7.89 -2.98
N TRP A 55 -11.63 -7.93 -2.93
CA TRP A 55 -12.43 -8.73 -2.00
C TRP A 55 -12.80 -10.11 -2.55
N GLY A 56 -12.38 -10.42 -3.79
CA GLY A 56 -12.62 -11.72 -4.42
C GLY A 56 -13.88 -11.84 -5.28
N ALA A 57 -14.64 -10.76 -5.44
CA ALA A 57 -15.79 -10.75 -6.34
C ALA A 57 -15.32 -10.61 -7.80
N TRP A 58 -15.90 -11.39 -8.70
CA TRP A 58 -15.65 -11.32 -10.14
C TRP A 58 -16.73 -10.51 -10.84
N SER A 59 -16.31 -9.64 -11.76
CA SER A 59 -17.17 -9.03 -12.76
C SER A 59 -16.77 -9.55 -14.13
N ALA A 60 -17.68 -10.24 -14.82
CA ALA A 60 -17.44 -10.82 -16.13
C ALA A 60 -18.18 -10.05 -17.24
N THR A 61 -17.56 -10.02 -18.42
CA THR A 61 -18.14 -9.53 -19.67
C THR A 61 -17.97 -10.60 -20.74
N GLY A 62 -19.09 -11.11 -21.28
CA GLY A 62 -19.09 -12.21 -22.24
C GLY A 62 -19.22 -13.58 -21.58
N ASP A 63 -18.93 -14.63 -22.34
CA ASP A 63 -19.14 -16.03 -21.93
C ASP A 63 -17.89 -16.57 -21.22
N VAL A 64 -17.61 -16.00 -20.04
CA VAL A 64 -16.45 -16.37 -19.20
C VAL A 64 -16.95 -16.74 -17.80
N ASP A 65 -17.09 -18.04 -17.55
CA ASP A 65 -17.31 -18.59 -16.21
C ASP A 65 -15.97 -18.69 -15.46
N ALA A 66 -15.45 -17.55 -15.00
CA ALA A 66 -14.21 -17.51 -14.21
C ALA A 66 -14.51 -17.84 -12.74
N GLY A 67 -14.29 -19.09 -12.34
CA GLY A 67 -14.42 -19.56 -10.96
C GLY A 67 -13.07 -19.69 -10.26
N LEU A 68 -12.36 -18.60 -9.98
CA LEU A 68 -11.14 -18.66 -9.17
C LEU A 68 -11.50 -18.68 -7.68
N ARG A 69 -10.83 -19.52 -6.87
CA ARG A 69 -10.92 -19.42 -5.41
C ARG A 69 -10.44 -18.02 -4.99
N PRO A 70 -11.32 -17.15 -4.47
CA PRO A 70 -10.93 -15.78 -4.15
C PRO A 70 -9.95 -15.78 -2.97
N LEU A 71 -8.78 -15.20 -3.16
CA LEU A 71 -7.91 -14.76 -2.07
C LEU A 71 -8.13 -13.26 -1.88
N PRO A 72 -8.88 -12.82 -0.85
CA PRO A 72 -9.25 -11.42 -0.65
C PRO A 72 -8.07 -10.60 -0.10
N PHE A 73 -7.03 -10.42 -0.90
CA PHE A 73 -5.80 -9.73 -0.49
C PHE A 73 -6.01 -8.28 -0.06
N ALA A 74 -7.06 -7.61 -0.53
CA ALA A 74 -7.40 -6.26 -0.06
C ALA A 74 -7.66 -6.22 1.45
N LEU A 75 -8.16 -7.32 2.05
CA LEU A 75 -8.34 -7.40 3.51
C LEU A 75 -7.02 -7.34 4.28
N LEU A 76 -5.90 -7.76 3.67
CA LEU A 76 -4.57 -7.66 4.27
C LEU A 76 -3.99 -6.24 4.15
N VAL A 77 -4.40 -5.48 3.13
CA VAL A 77 -3.98 -4.08 2.97
C VAL A 77 -4.59 -3.20 4.05
N LEU A 78 -5.85 -3.46 4.45
CA LEU A 78 -6.53 -2.65 5.47
C LEU A 78 -5.76 -2.53 6.80
N PRO A 79 -5.35 -3.62 7.48
CA PRO A 79 -4.59 -3.50 8.71
C PRO A 79 -3.18 -2.95 8.48
N ALA A 80 -2.52 -3.30 7.36
CA ALA A 80 -1.18 -2.81 7.03
C ALA A 80 -1.17 -1.29 6.80
N ALA A 81 -1.98 -0.80 5.86
CA ALA A 81 -2.13 0.63 5.59
C ALA A 81 -2.77 1.37 6.76
N GLY A 82 -3.70 0.74 7.49
CA GLY A 82 -4.31 1.28 8.70
C GLY A 82 -3.29 1.53 9.80
N SER A 83 -2.36 0.59 10.03
CA SER A 83 -1.25 0.78 10.98
C SER A 83 -0.31 1.91 10.56
N MET A 84 -0.11 2.10 9.25
CA MET A 84 0.67 3.20 8.70
C MET A 84 0.01 4.56 8.96
N ILE A 85 -1.30 4.67 8.68
CA ILE A 85 -2.09 5.88 8.94
C ILE A 85 -2.12 6.17 10.45
N TYR A 86 -2.38 5.17 11.28
CA TYR A 86 -2.40 5.31 12.72
C TYR A 86 -1.04 5.77 13.27
N GLY A 87 0.06 5.18 12.76
CA GLY A 87 1.42 5.61 13.08
C GLY A 87 1.66 7.08 12.73
N ALA A 88 1.23 7.53 11.55
CA ALA A 88 1.34 8.93 11.14
C ALA A 88 0.51 9.88 12.02
N VAL A 89 -0.75 9.51 12.32
CA VAL A 89 -1.64 10.32 13.17
C VAL A 89 -1.08 10.44 14.59
N ARG A 90 -0.47 9.38 15.13
CA ARG A 90 0.10 9.38 16.49
C ARG A 90 1.56 9.84 16.55
N SER A 91 2.16 10.22 15.43
CA SER A 91 3.60 10.50 15.32
C SER A 91 4.50 9.33 15.73
N ALA A 92 3.98 8.11 15.68
CA ALA A 92 4.70 6.88 15.95
C ALA A 92 5.34 6.37 14.65
N PHE A 93 6.36 7.07 14.16
CA PHE A 93 6.96 6.82 12.84
C PHE A 93 7.52 5.39 12.67
N GLY A 94 8.00 4.75 13.75
CA GLY A 94 8.43 3.36 13.69
C GLY A 94 7.30 2.40 13.31
N LEU A 95 6.09 2.62 13.84
CA LEU A 95 4.89 1.87 13.46
C LEU A 95 4.50 2.17 12.01
N ALA A 96 4.66 3.42 11.57
CA ALA A 96 4.37 3.80 10.19
C ALA A 96 5.29 3.09 9.18
N VAL A 97 6.57 2.93 9.51
CA VAL A 97 7.53 2.15 8.71
C VAL A 97 7.10 0.68 8.62
N VAL A 98 6.73 0.06 9.74
CA VAL A 98 6.27 -1.34 9.76
C VAL A 98 5.00 -1.52 8.91
N GLY A 99 4.02 -0.62 9.02
CA GLY A 99 2.82 -0.64 8.20
C GLY A 99 3.09 -0.47 6.70
N ALA A 100 4.03 0.41 6.34
CA ALA A 100 4.46 0.60 4.95
C ALA A 100 5.12 -0.67 4.38
N ALA A 101 6.05 -1.26 5.14
CA ALA A 101 6.73 -2.50 4.74
C ALA A 101 5.74 -3.68 4.64
N ALA A 102 4.78 -3.78 5.55
CA ALA A 102 3.71 -4.76 5.47
C ALA A 102 2.83 -4.57 4.23
N THR A 103 2.49 -3.31 3.89
CA THR A 103 1.71 -2.99 2.68
C THR A 103 2.46 -3.42 1.42
N PHE A 104 3.77 -3.16 1.36
CA PHE A 104 4.65 -3.63 0.28
C PHE A 104 4.67 -5.17 0.20
N ALA A 105 4.83 -5.85 1.34
CA ALA A 105 4.84 -7.32 1.37
C ALA A 105 3.51 -7.93 0.88
N VAL A 106 2.37 -7.33 1.27
CA VAL A 106 1.04 -7.74 0.78
C VAL A 106 0.93 -7.57 -0.73
N ALA A 107 1.49 -6.50 -1.29
CA ALA A 107 1.49 -6.26 -2.75
C ALA A 107 2.30 -7.31 -3.53
N VAL A 108 3.26 -7.98 -2.89
CA VAL A 108 4.06 -9.06 -3.52
C VAL A 108 3.30 -10.39 -3.54
N LEU A 109 2.40 -10.64 -2.58
CA LEU A 109 1.69 -11.92 -2.45
C LEU A 109 0.98 -12.37 -3.73
N PRO A 110 0.24 -11.52 -4.46
CA PRO A 110 -0.45 -11.92 -5.69
C PRO A 110 0.47 -12.54 -6.75
N PHE A 111 1.73 -12.09 -6.82
CA PHE A 111 2.73 -12.62 -7.76
C PHE A 111 3.28 -13.98 -7.31
N LEU A 112 3.40 -14.21 -6.00
CA LEU A 112 3.90 -15.47 -5.44
C LEU A 112 2.86 -16.59 -5.51
N VAL A 113 1.59 -16.24 -5.34
CA VAL A 113 0.48 -17.20 -5.30
C VAL A 113 -0.18 -17.42 -6.66
N MET A 114 0.29 -16.77 -7.73
CA MET A 114 -0.30 -16.89 -9.07
C MET A 114 -0.39 -18.35 -9.56
N ARG A 115 0.53 -19.22 -9.12
CA ARG A 115 0.50 -20.66 -9.41
C ARG A 115 -0.58 -21.43 -8.65
N ALA A 116 -1.07 -20.89 -7.54
CA ALA A 116 -2.13 -21.45 -6.71
C ALA A 116 -3.53 -20.97 -7.13
N VAL A 117 -3.61 -20.04 -8.09
CA VAL A 117 -4.87 -19.58 -8.66
C VAL A 117 -5.40 -20.67 -9.60
N ASP A 118 -6.51 -21.28 -9.21
CA ASP A 118 -7.09 -22.46 -9.87
C ASP A 118 -7.76 -22.06 -11.20
N ARG A 119 -7.08 -22.28 -12.33
CA ARG A 119 -7.53 -21.84 -13.67
C ARG A 119 -8.54 -22.82 -14.24
N HIS A 120 -9.78 -22.76 -13.77
CA HIS A 120 -10.85 -23.61 -14.31
C HIS A 120 -12.00 -22.79 -14.86
N VAL A 121 -12.38 -23.08 -16.11
CA VAL A 121 -13.66 -22.71 -16.70
C VAL A 121 -14.44 -24.00 -16.97
N PRO A 122 -15.65 -24.16 -16.41
CA PRO A 122 -16.54 -25.26 -16.77
C PRO A 122 -16.78 -25.28 -18.28
N GLY A 123 -16.36 -26.35 -18.97
CA GLY A 123 -16.66 -26.56 -20.39
C GLY A 123 -15.67 -25.96 -21.41
N SER A 124 -14.56 -25.35 -20.98
CA SER A 124 -13.55 -24.76 -21.89
C SER A 124 -12.11 -25.11 -21.50
N GLY A 125 -11.17 -24.83 -22.42
CA GLY A 125 -9.73 -24.88 -22.17
C GLY A 125 -9.25 -23.81 -21.18
N SER A 126 -8.02 -23.98 -20.70
CA SER A 126 -7.37 -23.12 -19.69
C SER A 126 -7.52 -21.62 -19.96
N VAL A 127 -7.96 -20.84 -18.96
CA VAL A 127 -7.99 -19.37 -19.02
C VAL A 127 -6.67 -18.77 -18.59
N ALA A 128 -6.21 -17.76 -19.33
CA ALA A 128 -5.06 -16.95 -18.94
C ALA A 128 -5.49 -15.99 -17.81
N VAL A 129 -4.86 -16.14 -16.65
CA VAL A 129 -5.09 -15.25 -15.50
C VAL A 129 -3.81 -14.50 -15.22
N GLU A 130 -3.93 -13.18 -15.14
CA GLU A 130 -2.83 -12.27 -14.90
C GLU A 130 -3.09 -11.39 -13.67
N VAL A 131 -2.01 -10.91 -13.06
CA VAL A 131 -2.11 -9.89 -12.01
C VAL A 131 -2.44 -8.56 -12.68
N ALA A 132 -3.55 -7.97 -12.26
CA ALA A 132 -4.04 -6.71 -12.81
C ALA A 132 -3.36 -5.49 -12.17
N ALA A 133 -3.95 -4.31 -12.32
CA ALA A 133 -3.33 -3.06 -11.95
C ALA A 133 -3.11 -2.89 -10.43
N ALA A 134 -3.99 -3.39 -9.57
CA ALA A 134 -3.95 -3.08 -8.13
C ALA A 134 -2.64 -3.51 -7.45
N PRO A 135 -2.12 -4.74 -7.62
CA PRO A 135 -0.88 -5.16 -6.97
C PRO A 135 0.34 -4.38 -7.47
N LEU A 136 0.39 -4.03 -8.76
CA LEU A 136 1.48 -3.21 -9.33
C LEU A 136 1.49 -1.81 -8.72
N VAL A 137 0.32 -1.16 -8.64
CA VAL A 137 0.19 0.17 -8.03
C VAL A 137 0.50 0.10 -6.54
N LEU A 138 0.02 -0.91 -5.82
CA LEU A 138 0.33 -1.12 -4.41
C LEU A 138 1.82 -1.36 -4.15
N LEU A 139 2.53 -2.03 -5.08
CA LEU A 139 3.95 -2.26 -4.96
C LEU A 139 4.73 -0.94 -5.08
N ALA A 140 4.36 -0.08 -6.04
CA ALA A 140 4.92 1.26 -6.16
C ALA A 140 4.60 2.14 -4.93
N VAL A 141 3.33 2.18 -4.50
CA VAL A 141 2.89 2.95 -3.32
C VAL A 141 3.57 2.45 -2.04
N GLY A 142 3.65 1.13 -1.85
CA GLY A 142 4.30 0.50 -0.70
C GLY A 142 5.79 0.76 -0.64
N PHE A 143 6.47 0.77 -1.80
CA PHE A 143 7.89 1.12 -1.86
C PHE A 143 8.11 2.59 -1.50
N VAL A 144 7.38 3.51 -2.14
CA VAL A 144 7.46 4.96 -1.87
C VAL A 144 7.13 5.24 -0.41
N SER A 145 6.06 4.65 0.13
CA SER A 145 5.68 4.85 1.53
C SER A 145 6.73 4.32 2.49
N THR A 146 7.37 3.18 2.20
CA THR A 146 8.47 2.65 3.01
C THR A 146 9.64 3.63 3.06
N VAL A 147 10.04 4.19 1.91
CA VAL A 147 11.10 5.20 1.83
C VAL A 147 10.73 6.46 2.60
N VAL A 148 9.52 6.99 2.40
CA VAL A 148 9.04 8.22 3.07
C VAL A 148 8.94 8.01 4.59
N CYS A 149 8.37 6.89 5.05
CA CYS A 149 8.30 6.54 6.46
C CYS A 149 9.69 6.40 7.07
N TRP A 150 10.64 5.78 6.36
CA TRP A 150 12.01 5.64 6.83
C TRP A 150 12.71 6.99 6.98
N ILE A 151 12.56 7.88 6.00
CA ILE A 151 13.10 9.25 6.07
C ILE A 151 12.48 10.00 7.25
N GLY A 152 11.16 9.90 7.43
CA GLY A 152 10.45 10.51 8.57
C GLY A 152 10.95 9.97 9.91
N TYR A 153 11.13 8.65 10.03
CA TYR A 153 11.68 8.03 11.22
C TYR A 153 13.12 8.49 11.51
N ALA A 154 13.99 8.50 10.51
CA ALA A 154 15.37 8.94 10.65
C ALA A 154 15.47 10.41 11.09
N ARG A 155 14.62 11.28 10.53
CA ARG A 155 14.63 12.72 10.83
C ARG A 155 13.96 13.08 12.14
N CYS A 156 12.86 12.43 12.49
CA CYS A 156 12.06 12.79 13.67
C CYS A 156 12.38 11.99 14.93
N VAL A 157 13.00 10.80 14.80
CA VAL A 157 13.28 9.91 15.94
C VAL A 157 14.78 9.70 16.15
N LEU A 158 15.56 9.50 15.08
CA LEU A 158 16.99 9.18 15.19
C LEU A 158 17.90 10.41 15.21
N ARG A 159 17.40 11.62 14.92
CA ARG A 159 18.22 12.84 14.99
C ARG A 159 18.71 13.06 16.43
N PRO A 160 20.03 13.24 16.64
CA PRO A 160 20.55 13.59 17.96
C PRO A 160 19.93 14.88 18.47
N ALA A 161 19.64 14.95 19.77
CA ALA A 161 19.25 16.21 20.40
C ALA A 161 20.35 17.27 20.20
N PRO A 162 20.00 18.56 19.99
CA PRO A 162 21.00 19.62 19.89
C PRO A 162 21.88 19.60 21.14
N ARG A 163 23.21 19.50 20.96
CA ARG A 163 24.16 19.58 22.08
C ARG A 163 23.97 20.93 22.77
N GLN A 164 23.79 20.90 24.09
CA GLN A 164 23.57 22.12 24.89
C GLN A 164 24.83 23.00 25.05
N ASP A 165 25.97 22.54 24.53
CA ASP A 165 27.30 23.11 24.81
C ASP A 165 27.96 23.83 23.60
N ALA A 166 27.18 24.49 22.73
CA ALA A 166 27.73 25.31 21.62
C ALA A 166 27.21 26.76 21.65
#